data_AF-A0A0Q8ML30-F1
#
_entry.id   AF-A0A0Q8ML30-F1
#
_cell.length_a   1.000
_cell.length_b   1.000
_cell.length_c   1.000
_cell.angle_alpha   90.00
_cell.angle_beta   90.00
_cell.angle_gamma   90.00
#
_symmetry.space_group_name_H-M   'P 1'
#
loop_
_entity.id
_entity.type
_entity.pdbx_description
1 polymer ?
#
loop_
_entity_poly.entity_id
_entity_poly.type
_entity_poly.pdbx_seq_one_letter_code
_entity_poly.pdbx_strand_id
1 'polypeptide(L)'
;MRPRTILGLGLSCLLGACTHGGYGAVDLGWSLHNAEGEGAKLAYGQPDSDNVLLMMTCRPRSGQVLVSLTAPHAPAAPKAIELSSKGLSSRLPGETAPAMAEGSALVEAMAPASDPTLASFARTGDIAVVENGRASRLPVRQAERAVVADFFAQCRAA
;
A
#
# COMPACT_ATOMS: atom_id res chain seq x y z
N MET A 1 -72.77 26.98 18.82
CA MET A 1 -72.23 28.30 19.23
C MET A 1 -70.74 28.15 19.57
N ARG A 2 -69.90 28.88 18.81
CA ARG A 2 -68.56 29.40 19.13
C ARG A 2 -67.34 28.43 19.24
N PRO A 3 -66.14 28.95 18.93
CA PRO A 3 -65.20 28.32 17.97
C PRO A 3 -63.80 28.09 18.57
N ARG A 4 -62.86 27.53 17.78
CA ARG A 4 -61.48 28.05 17.61
C ARG A 4 -60.59 27.19 16.71
N THR A 5 -60.11 27.83 15.66
CA THR A 5 -58.95 27.52 14.81
C THR A 5 -57.65 27.56 15.60
N ILE A 6 -56.71 26.61 15.39
CA ILE A 6 -55.26 26.87 15.52
C ILE A 6 -54.49 26.07 14.45
N LEU A 7 -53.78 26.85 13.64
CA LEU A 7 -52.71 26.54 12.69
C LEU A 7 -51.47 26.02 13.46
N GLY A 8 -50.74 25.01 12.96
CA GLY A 8 -49.54 24.53 13.65
C GLY A 8 -48.54 23.78 12.78
N LEU A 9 -47.76 24.56 12.03
CA LEU A 9 -46.43 24.35 11.47
C LEU A 9 -45.87 22.93 11.27
N GLY A 10 -45.52 22.65 10.01
CA GLY A 10 -44.64 21.55 9.63
C GLY A 10 -43.26 21.65 10.26
N LEU A 11 -42.71 20.49 10.61
CA LEU A 11 -41.34 20.32 11.02
C LEU A 11 -40.71 19.28 10.09
N SER A 12 -40.25 19.74 8.93
CA SER A 12 -39.45 18.94 8.01
C SER A 12 -38.06 18.76 8.63
N CYS A 13 -37.79 17.58 9.19
CA CYS A 13 -36.43 17.19 9.57
C CYS A 13 -35.58 16.99 8.30
N LEU A 14 -34.97 18.07 7.82
CA LEU A 14 -33.82 18.01 6.93
C LEU A 14 -32.61 17.58 7.77
N LEU A 15 -32.41 16.26 7.91
CA LEU A 15 -31.12 15.75 8.36
C LEU A 15 -30.14 15.94 7.20
N GLY A 16 -29.27 16.94 7.34
CA GLY A 16 -28.16 17.19 6.44
C GLY A 16 -27.30 15.95 6.30
N ALA A 17 -27.25 15.40 5.10
CA ALA A 17 -26.21 14.48 4.71
C ALA A 17 -24.89 15.25 4.80
N CYS A 18 -24.06 14.94 5.79
CA CYS A 18 -22.65 15.27 5.75
C CYS A 18 -22.05 14.52 4.55
N THR A 19 -22.08 15.13 3.37
CA THR A 19 -21.23 14.73 2.26
C THR A 19 -19.82 14.99 2.76
N HIS A 20 -19.20 13.99 3.37
CA HIS A 20 -17.77 14.04 3.62
C HIS A 20 -17.15 14.21 2.24
N GLY A 21 -16.59 15.40 1.99
CA GLY A 21 -15.96 15.76 0.75
C GLY A 21 -14.98 14.66 0.39
N GLY A 22 -15.34 13.86 -0.60
CA GLY A 22 -14.46 12.88 -1.21
C GLY A 22 -13.37 13.66 -1.92
N TYR A 23 -12.31 14.00 -1.19
CA TYR A 23 -10.98 13.96 -1.77
C TYR A 23 -10.84 12.51 -2.24
N GLY A 24 -10.93 12.31 -3.55
CA GLY A 24 -11.04 10.99 -4.17
C GLY A 24 -10.08 10.03 -3.48
N ALA A 25 -10.62 8.99 -2.85
CA ALA A 25 -9.80 7.92 -2.36
C ALA A 25 -9.00 7.43 -3.56
N VAL A 26 -7.68 7.71 -3.55
CA VAL A 26 -6.79 7.31 -4.63
C VAL A 26 -6.93 5.79 -4.71
N ASP A 27 -7.46 5.28 -5.82
CA ASP A 27 -7.72 3.85 -5.96
C ASP A 27 -6.39 3.17 -6.23
N LEU A 28 -5.68 2.80 -5.16
CA LEU A 28 -4.40 2.12 -5.26
C LEU A 28 -4.62 0.64 -5.60
N GLY A 29 -3.72 0.05 -6.36
CA GLY A 29 -3.77 -1.35 -6.75
C GLY A 29 -2.40 -1.96 -7.00
N TRP A 30 -2.39 -3.28 -7.09
CA TRP A 30 -1.20 -4.05 -7.38
C TRP A 30 -1.04 -4.28 -8.88
N SER A 31 0.15 -4.03 -9.40
CA SER A 31 0.50 -4.29 -10.80
C SER A 31 1.86 -4.97 -10.89
N LEU A 32 1.99 -5.93 -11.81
CA LEU A 32 3.25 -6.59 -12.13
C LEU A 32 3.72 -6.12 -13.51
N HIS A 33 4.96 -5.66 -13.55
CA HIS A 33 5.67 -5.24 -14.75
C HIS A 33 6.90 -6.10 -14.92
N ASN A 34 7.25 -6.39 -16.17
CA ASN A 34 8.51 -7.05 -16.50
C ASN A 34 9.18 -6.19 -17.58
N ALA A 35 10.41 -5.78 -17.32
CA ALA A 35 11.24 -5.10 -18.33
C ALA A 35 12.48 -5.93 -18.59
N GLU A 36 12.84 -6.04 -19.88
CA GLU A 36 14.03 -6.77 -20.30
C GLU A 36 15.27 -6.12 -19.66
N GLY A 37 16.08 -6.93 -18.97
CA GLY A 37 17.27 -6.46 -18.24
C GLY A 37 17.01 -5.94 -16.83
N GLU A 38 15.78 -5.56 -16.46
CA GLU A 38 15.44 -5.03 -15.13
C GLU A 38 14.79 -6.06 -14.20
N GLY A 39 14.16 -7.09 -14.77
CA GLY A 39 13.52 -8.18 -14.03
C GLY A 39 12.05 -7.90 -13.69
N ALA A 40 11.55 -8.57 -12.66
CA ALA A 40 10.17 -8.46 -12.22
C ALA A 40 10.00 -7.27 -11.28
N LYS A 41 8.91 -6.51 -11.44
CA LYS A 41 8.56 -5.34 -10.64
C LYS A 41 7.09 -5.42 -10.21
N LEU A 42 6.86 -5.63 -8.92
CA LEU A 42 5.53 -5.59 -8.32
C LEU A 42 5.34 -4.25 -7.62
N ALA A 43 4.36 -3.45 -8.04
CA ALA A 43 4.11 -2.12 -7.50
C ALA A 43 2.70 -2.01 -6.92
N TYR A 44 2.60 -1.39 -5.74
CA TYR A 44 1.36 -0.93 -5.15
C TYR A 44 1.29 0.59 -5.27
N GLY A 45 0.39 1.08 -6.11
CA GLY A 45 0.33 2.49 -6.49
C GLY A 45 -0.96 2.84 -7.22
N GLN A 46 -1.05 4.09 -7.66
CA GLN A 46 -2.14 4.53 -8.51
C GLN A 46 -1.98 3.90 -9.90
N PRO A 47 -3.05 3.34 -10.50
CA PRO A 47 -3.01 2.82 -11.86
C PRO A 47 -2.52 3.86 -12.88
N ASP A 48 -1.72 3.41 -13.85
CA ASP A 48 -1.20 4.21 -14.96
C ASP A 48 -0.51 5.51 -14.52
N SER A 49 0.22 5.45 -13.40
CA SER A 49 0.87 6.59 -12.77
C SER A 49 2.20 6.20 -12.13
N ASP A 50 3.12 7.17 -12.03
CA ASP A 50 4.37 7.03 -11.27
C ASP A 50 4.16 7.17 -9.74
N ASN A 51 2.92 7.36 -9.28
CA ASN A 51 2.56 7.43 -7.87
C ASN A 51 2.56 6.04 -7.24
N VAL A 52 3.74 5.56 -6.83
CA VAL A 52 3.96 4.26 -6.19
C VAL A 52 4.25 4.42 -4.70
N LEU A 53 3.51 3.70 -3.86
CA LEU A 53 3.73 3.66 -2.41
C LEU A 53 4.75 2.59 -2.05
N LEU A 54 4.55 1.36 -2.50
CA LEU A 54 5.46 0.23 -2.24
C LEU A 54 5.82 -0.44 -3.56
N MET A 55 7.09 -0.75 -3.73
CA MET A 55 7.61 -1.45 -4.88
C MET A 55 8.51 -2.60 -4.44
N MET A 56 8.40 -3.73 -5.12
CA MET A 56 9.29 -4.86 -4.96
C MET A 56 9.88 -5.19 -6.33
N THR A 57 11.21 -5.32 -6.41
CA THR A 57 11.89 -5.73 -7.64
C THR A 57 12.80 -6.93 -7.39
N CYS A 58 12.97 -7.77 -8.39
CA CYS A 58 13.95 -8.85 -8.35
C CYS A 58 14.44 -9.22 -9.75
N ARG A 59 15.71 -9.61 -9.82
CA ARG A 59 16.21 -10.35 -10.98
C ARG A 59 15.65 -11.78 -10.92
N PRO A 60 15.23 -12.37 -12.06
CA PRO A 60 14.74 -13.74 -12.07
C PRO A 60 15.74 -14.71 -11.43
N ARG A 61 15.24 -15.53 -10.52
CA ARG A 61 15.99 -16.54 -9.75
C ARG A 61 17.11 -16.01 -8.84
N SER A 62 17.08 -14.73 -8.47
CA SER A 62 18.09 -14.14 -7.58
C SER A 62 18.01 -14.64 -6.14
N GLY A 63 16.83 -15.08 -5.67
CA GLY A 63 16.57 -15.31 -4.26
C GLY A 63 16.53 -14.02 -3.41
N GLN A 64 16.53 -12.85 -4.05
CA GLN A 64 16.64 -11.53 -3.41
C GLN A 64 15.60 -10.57 -3.99
N VAL A 65 14.94 -9.82 -3.10
CA VAL A 65 13.94 -8.81 -3.41
C VAL A 65 14.42 -7.47 -2.88
N LEU A 66 14.54 -6.48 -3.75
CA LEU A 66 14.68 -5.08 -3.34
C LEU A 66 13.27 -4.54 -3.06
N VAL A 67 13.07 -4.05 -1.84
CA VAL A 67 11.83 -3.40 -1.41
C VAL A 67 12.08 -1.90 -1.33
N SER A 68 11.30 -1.13 -2.06
CA SER A 68 11.37 0.34 -2.08
C SER A 68 10.05 0.92 -1.57
N LEU A 69 10.10 1.78 -0.55
CA LEU A 69 8.95 2.42 0.08
C LEU A 69 9.06 3.94 -0.08
N THR A 70 8.03 4.56 -0.63
CA THR A 70 7.86 6.02 -0.61
C THR A 70 7.28 6.43 0.74
N ALA A 71 8.05 7.20 1.52
CA ALA A 71 7.67 7.66 2.85
C ALA A 71 7.62 9.20 2.91
N PRO A 72 6.72 9.80 3.71
CA PRO A 72 6.77 11.24 3.96
C PRO A 72 8.05 11.65 4.70
N HIS A 73 8.59 12.84 4.41
CA HIS A 73 9.69 13.42 5.20
C HIS A 73 9.16 13.99 6.52
N ALA A 74 9.39 13.32 7.67
CA ALA A 74 9.46 13.96 9.00
C ALA A 74 9.80 12.97 10.14
N PRO A 75 10.55 13.38 11.19
CA PRO A 75 11.68 14.32 11.22
C PRO A 75 13.00 13.68 10.76
N ALA A 76 13.00 12.39 10.46
CA ALA A 76 14.03 11.67 9.73
C ALA A 76 13.34 10.51 9.01
N ALA A 77 13.72 10.22 7.77
CA ALA A 77 13.20 9.05 7.08
C ALA A 77 13.63 7.76 7.80
N PRO A 78 12.80 6.70 7.77
CA PRO A 78 13.11 5.49 8.49
C PRO A 78 14.34 4.79 7.87
N LYS A 79 15.19 4.21 8.75
CA LYS A 79 16.38 3.42 8.38
C LYS A 79 16.08 1.95 8.12
N ALA A 80 14.79 1.60 8.10
CA ALA A 80 14.32 0.26 7.82
C ALA A 80 12.89 0.33 7.28
N ILE A 81 12.54 -0.65 6.46
CA ILE A 81 11.15 -0.90 6.05
C ILE A 81 10.60 -1.98 6.98
N GLU A 82 9.53 -1.66 7.70
CA GLU A 82 8.83 -2.65 8.52
C GLU A 82 7.59 -3.13 7.77
N LEU A 83 7.54 -4.45 7.54
CA LEU A 83 6.43 -5.13 6.86
C LEU A 83 5.76 -6.08 7.84
N SER A 84 4.45 -6.23 7.73
CA SER A 84 3.72 -7.25 8.47
C SER A 84 2.73 -8.01 7.58
N SER A 85 2.57 -9.31 7.85
CA SER A 85 1.68 -10.20 7.12
C SER A 85 1.19 -11.31 8.04
N LYS A 86 -0.13 -11.43 8.25
CA LYS A 86 -0.76 -12.48 9.08
C LYS A 86 -0.07 -12.72 10.44
N GLY A 87 0.31 -11.64 11.13
CA GLY A 87 0.95 -11.70 12.45
C GLY A 87 2.47 -11.95 12.42
N LEU A 88 3.05 -12.17 11.24
CA LEU A 88 4.50 -12.10 11.03
C LEU A 88 4.90 -10.65 10.80
N SER A 89 6.12 -10.31 11.20
CA SER A 89 6.72 -9.00 10.98
C SER A 89 8.18 -9.16 10.58
N SER A 90 8.61 -8.37 9.61
CA SER A 90 10.00 -8.25 9.18
C SER A 90 10.43 -6.81 9.24
N ARG A 91 11.58 -6.57 9.85
CA ARG A 91 12.27 -5.27 9.83
C ARG A 91 13.45 -5.38 8.88
N LEU A 92 13.36 -4.70 7.75
CA LEU A 92 14.34 -4.75 6.67
C LEU A 92 15.24 -3.52 6.74
N PRO A 93 16.48 -3.63 7.24
CA PRO A 93 17.40 -2.49 7.28
C PRO A 93 17.67 -1.97 5.86
N GLY A 94 17.67 -0.66 5.70
CA GLY A 94 17.75 -0.04 4.39
C GLY A 94 18.33 1.36 4.40
N GLU A 95 18.61 1.85 3.20
CA GLU A 95 19.12 3.19 2.96
C GLU A 95 17.99 4.14 2.61
N THR A 96 18.19 5.42 2.92
CA THR A 96 17.25 6.48 2.55
C THR A 96 17.89 7.44 1.56
N ALA A 97 17.19 7.74 0.47
CA ALA A 97 17.47 8.85 -0.42
C ALA A 97 16.28 9.83 -0.49
N PRO A 98 16.49 11.09 -0.91
CA PRO A 98 15.40 11.95 -1.35
C PRO A 98 14.60 11.27 -2.47
N ALA A 99 13.27 11.31 -2.40
CA ALA A 99 12.42 10.85 -3.49
C ALA A 99 12.15 11.98 -4.50
N MET A 100 11.57 11.62 -5.66
CA MET A 100 11.25 12.60 -6.70
C MET A 100 10.17 13.60 -6.28
N ALA A 101 9.21 13.18 -5.46
CA ALA A 101 8.18 14.08 -4.96
C ALA A 101 8.74 14.94 -3.81
N GLU A 102 8.51 16.24 -3.89
CA GLU A 102 8.94 17.19 -2.87
C GLU A 102 8.39 16.80 -1.49
N GLY A 103 9.25 16.80 -0.47
CA GLY A 103 8.85 16.42 0.89
C GLY A 103 8.64 14.91 1.08
N SER A 104 9.18 14.06 0.21
CA SER A 104 9.18 12.61 0.38
C SER A 104 10.59 12.01 0.37
N ALA A 105 10.72 10.84 1.01
CA ALA A 105 11.90 9.99 0.98
C ALA A 105 11.60 8.69 0.24
N LEU A 106 12.62 8.14 -0.40
CA LEU A 106 12.66 6.76 -0.84
C LEU A 106 13.50 5.97 0.16
N VAL A 107 12.92 4.91 0.73
CA VAL A 107 13.65 3.96 1.57
C VAL A 107 13.77 2.66 0.81
N GLU A 108 14.98 2.12 0.72
CA GLU A 108 15.27 0.89 -0.02
C GLU A 108 15.96 -0.13 0.86
N ALA A 109 15.43 -1.35 0.90
CA ALA A 109 15.95 -2.44 1.70
C ALA A 109 15.99 -3.74 0.90
N MET A 110 17.05 -4.52 1.08
CA MET A 110 17.14 -5.86 0.50
C MET A 110 16.52 -6.89 1.46
N ALA A 111 15.76 -7.83 0.92
CA ALA A 111 15.23 -8.97 1.66
C ALA A 111 15.45 -10.27 0.88
N PRO A 112 15.76 -11.39 1.56
CA PRO A 112 15.69 -12.69 0.90
C PRO A 112 14.25 -12.95 0.44
N ALA A 113 14.09 -13.53 -0.76
CA ALA A 113 12.76 -13.90 -1.27
C ALA A 113 12.05 -14.94 -0.38
N SER A 114 12.80 -15.62 0.50
CA SER A 114 12.30 -16.55 1.52
C SER A 114 11.97 -15.88 2.87
N ASP A 115 12.07 -14.56 2.99
CA ASP A 115 11.66 -13.83 4.19
C ASP A 115 10.24 -14.28 4.63
N PRO A 116 10.02 -14.65 5.91
CA PRO A 116 8.75 -15.21 6.34
C PRO A 116 7.54 -14.31 6.09
N THR A 117 7.72 -12.99 6.23
CA THR A 117 6.66 -12.00 6.01
C THR A 117 6.34 -11.88 4.52
N LEU A 118 7.36 -11.81 3.66
CA LEU A 118 7.17 -11.81 2.20
C LEU A 118 6.55 -13.12 1.70
N ALA A 119 6.99 -14.27 2.24
CA ALA A 119 6.42 -15.57 1.90
C ALA A 119 4.95 -15.68 2.35
N SER A 120 4.59 -15.09 3.51
CA SER A 120 3.20 -15.01 3.96
C SER A 120 2.37 -14.11 3.06
N PHE A 121 2.90 -12.96 2.64
CA PHE A 121 2.26 -12.08 1.68
C PHE A 121 1.99 -12.80 0.35
N ALA A 122 2.99 -13.49 -0.21
CA ALA A 122 2.86 -14.26 -1.44
C ALA A 122 1.72 -15.29 -1.38
N ARG A 123 1.53 -15.95 -0.22
CA ARG A 123 0.48 -16.97 -0.05
C ARG A 123 -0.90 -16.38 0.23
N THR A 124 -0.96 -15.26 0.94
CA THR A 124 -2.21 -14.78 1.53
C THR A 124 -2.77 -13.54 0.84
N GLY A 125 -1.92 -12.73 0.20
CA GLY A 125 -2.25 -11.38 -0.24
C GLY A 125 -2.35 -10.38 0.92
N ASP A 126 -1.91 -10.75 2.13
CA ASP A 126 -1.91 -9.88 3.30
C ASP A 126 -0.55 -9.22 3.44
N ILE A 127 -0.51 -7.90 3.39
CA ILE A 127 0.69 -7.12 3.68
C ILE A 127 0.27 -5.76 4.24
N ALA A 128 1.06 -5.26 5.18
CA ALA A 128 0.97 -3.91 5.66
C ALA A 128 2.36 -3.34 5.88
N VAL A 129 2.50 -2.05 5.59
CA VAL A 129 3.66 -1.26 6.01
C VAL A 129 3.42 -0.82 7.46
N VAL A 130 4.42 -0.97 8.31
CA VAL A 130 4.35 -0.55 9.72
C VAL A 130 5.16 0.71 9.91
N GLU A 131 4.52 1.77 10.38
CA GLU A 131 5.15 3.05 10.68
C GLU A 131 4.71 3.52 12.06
N ASN A 132 5.66 3.84 12.94
CA ASN A 132 5.38 4.29 14.31
C ASN A 132 4.40 3.35 15.06
N GLY A 133 4.55 2.04 14.84
CA GLY A 133 3.70 0.99 15.42
C GLY A 133 2.30 0.87 14.82
N ARG A 134 1.98 1.63 13.76
CA ARG A 134 0.69 1.58 13.06
C ARG A 134 0.85 0.84 11.74
N ALA A 135 -0.02 -0.15 11.51
CA ALA A 135 -0.02 -0.95 10.29
C ALA A 135 -0.99 -0.36 9.26
N SER A 136 -0.46 0.04 8.10
CA SER A 136 -1.21 0.47 6.93
C SER A 136 -1.33 -0.69 5.94
N ARG A 137 -2.51 -1.30 5.85
CA ARG A 137 -2.74 -2.45 4.96
C ARG A 137 -2.72 -2.03 3.50
N LEU A 138 -2.10 -2.85 2.66
CA LEU A 138 -2.09 -2.68 1.21
C LEU A 138 -2.96 -3.81 0.61
N PRO A 139 -4.27 -3.59 0.44
CA PRO A 139 -5.19 -4.65 0.01
C PRO A 139 -4.80 -5.24 -1.35
N VAL A 140 -4.86 -6.57 -1.45
CA VAL A 140 -4.80 -7.30 -2.71
C VAL A 140 -6.21 -7.70 -3.09
N ARG A 141 -6.72 -7.18 -4.21
CA ARG A 141 -8.00 -7.58 -4.79
C ARG A 141 -7.92 -9.01 -5.33
N GLN A 142 -9.06 -9.68 -5.49
CA GLN A 142 -9.09 -11.05 -6.01
C GLN A 142 -8.41 -11.17 -7.38
N ALA A 143 -8.60 -10.19 -8.26
CA ALA A 143 -7.97 -10.14 -9.58
C ALA A 143 -6.44 -9.96 -9.53
N GLU A 144 -5.90 -9.44 -8.42
CA GLU A 144 -4.48 -9.11 -8.26
C GLU A 144 -3.68 -10.25 -7.61
N ARG A 145 -4.35 -11.29 -7.08
CA ARG A 145 -3.64 -12.39 -6.39
C ARG A 145 -2.67 -13.13 -7.30
N ALA A 146 -3.03 -13.29 -8.58
CA ALA A 146 -2.17 -13.94 -9.56
C ALA A 146 -0.86 -13.15 -9.76
N VAL A 147 -0.95 -11.82 -9.94
CA VAL A 147 0.24 -11.00 -10.21
C VAL A 147 1.20 -10.94 -9.02
N VAL A 148 0.68 -10.95 -7.78
CA VAL A 148 1.50 -11.07 -6.57
C VAL A 148 2.21 -12.43 -6.53
N ALA A 149 1.48 -13.52 -6.78
CA ALA A 149 2.07 -14.86 -6.78
C ALA A 149 3.14 -15.03 -7.88
N ASP A 150 2.89 -14.49 -9.06
CA ASP A 150 3.80 -14.55 -10.21
C ASP A 150 5.10 -13.79 -9.94
N PHE A 151 5.04 -12.62 -9.30
CA PHE A 151 6.24 -11.90 -8.86
C PHE A 151 7.13 -12.79 -7.98
N PHE A 152 6.59 -13.34 -6.90
CA PHE A 152 7.37 -14.19 -6.00
C PHE A 152 7.83 -15.49 -6.67
N ALA A 153 7.11 -15.99 -7.67
CA ALA A 153 7.55 -17.13 -8.45
C ALA A 153 8.82 -16.84 -9.27
N GLN A 154 8.94 -15.63 -9.82
CA GLN A 154 10.13 -15.19 -10.55
C GLN A 154 11.33 -14.95 -9.62
N CYS A 155 11.11 -14.50 -8.39
CA CYS A 155 12.19 -14.14 -7.46
C CYS A 155 12.84 -15.33 -6.72
N ARG A 156 12.17 -16.49 -6.64
CA ARG A 156 12.70 -17.67 -5.92
C ARG A 156 14.06 -18.10 -6.47
N ALA A 157 15.02 -18.40 -5.59
CA ALA A 157 16.33 -18.91 -6.00
C ALA A 157 16.21 -20.15 -6.91
N ALA A 158 17.19 -20.30 -7.80
CA ALA A 158 17.31 -21.44 -8.72
C ALA A 158 17.53 -22.78 -7.99
#